data_AF-A0A261BP71-F1
#
_entry.id   AF-A0A261BP71-F1
#
_cell.length_a   1.000
_cell.length_b   1.000
_cell.length_c   1.000
_cell.angle_alpha   90.00
_cell.angle_beta   90.00
_cell.angle_gamma   90.00
#
_symmetry.space_group_name_H-M   'P 1'
#
loop_
_entity.id
_entity.type
_entity.pdbx_description
1 polymer ?
#
loop_
_entity_poly.entity_id
_entity_poly.type
_entity_poly.pdbx_seq_one_letter_code
_entity_poly.pdbx_strand_id
1 'polypeptide(L)' 'MSDALVWQVIRNNNAFLRTQRGIGKRFSTEKFNLKKVNSPKYSGLANKHALDVSAGAKGVVVSTKNE' A
#
# COMPACT_ATOMS: atom_id res chain seq x y z
N MET A 1 -14.40 -7.81 -6.49
CA MET A 1 -13.24 -7.47 -7.34
C MET A 1 -12.15 -8.52 -7.15
N SER A 2 -11.37 -8.84 -8.18
CA SER A 2 -10.20 -9.74 -8.07
C SER A 2 -8.94 -8.94 -7.76
N ASP A 3 -8.32 -9.22 -6.61
CA ASP A 3 -7.13 -8.53 -6.10
C ASP A 3 -5.95 -8.67 -7.09
N ALA A 4 -5.85 -9.83 -7.75
CA ALA A 4 -4.85 -10.10 -8.77
C ALA A 4 -5.04 -9.20 -10.01
N LEU A 5 -6.29 -9.01 -10.46
CA LEU A 5 -6.58 -8.15 -11.60
C LEU A 5 -6.28 -6.68 -11.27
N VAL A 6 -6.72 -6.22 -10.10
CA VAL A 6 -6.44 -4.85 -9.62
C VAL A 6 -4.94 -4.61 -9.58
N TRP A 7 -4.16 -5.55 -9.02
CA TRP A 7 -2.71 -5.45 -8.98
C TRP A 7 -2.07 -5.32 -10.38
N GLN A 8 -2.51 -6.09 -11.36
CA GLN A 8 -1.95 -5.99 -12.72
C GLN A 8 -2.20 -4.62 -13.35
N VAL A 9 -3.33 -3.98 -13.06
CA VAL A 9 -3.61 -2.62 -13.53
C VAL A 9 -2.72 -1.61 -12.80
N ILE A 10 -2.65 -1.66 -11.47
CA ILE A 10 -2.07 -0.57 -10.65
C ILE A 10 -0.54 -0.66 -10.45
N ARG A 11 0.09 -1.81 -10.75
CA ARG A 11 1.52 -2.06 -10.43
C ARG A 11 2.51 -1.04 -11.00
N ASN A 12 2.14 -0.35 -12.08
CA ASN A 12 2.99 0.59 -12.80
C ASN A 12 2.42 2.02 -12.90
N ASN A 13 1.13 2.23 -12.63
CA ASN A 13 0.45 3.49 -12.95
C ASN A 13 -0.28 4.16 -11.77
N ASN A 14 -0.02 3.73 -10.53
CA ASN A 14 -0.68 4.34 -9.37
C ASN A 14 -0.07 5.71 -9.02
N ALA A 15 -0.90 6.62 -8.48
CA ALA A 15 -0.49 7.98 -8.10
C ALA A 15 0.45 8.04 -6.88
N PHE A 16 0.46 6.97 -6.07
CA PHE A 16 1.25 6.86 -4.84
C PHE A 16 2.66 6.29 -5.08
N LEU A 17 2.97 5.92 -6.32
CA LEU A 17 4.23 5.32 -6.71
C LEU A 17 5.32 6.38 -6.62
N ARG A 18 6.41 6.01 -5.97
CA ARG A 18 7.59 6.84 -5.81
C ARG A 18 8.81 6.02 -6.23
N THR A 19 9.54 6.53 -7.21
CA THR A 19 10.81 5.98 -7.66
C THR A 19 11.91 6.98 -7.33
N GLN A 20 13.04 6.48 -6.84
CA GLN A 20 14.20 7.30 -6.53
C GLN A 20 15.35 6.89 -7.46
N ARG A 21 16.04 7.88 -8.02
CA ARG A 21 17.21 7.64 -8.89
C ARG A 21 18.29 6.89 -8.10
N GLY A 22 18.91 5.90 -8.73
CA GLY A 22 19.96 5.07 -8.11
C GLY A 22 19.46 3.91 -7.25
N ILE A 23 18.14 3.77 -7.04
CA ILE A 23 17.55 2.66 -6.28
C ILE A 23 16.68 1.82 -7.22
N GLY A 24 17.06 0.55 -7.44
CA GLY A 24 16.32 -0.39 -8.30
C GLY A 24 14.97 -0.87 -7.73
N LYS A 25 14.51 -0.29 -6.62
CA LYS A 25 13.26 -0.65 -5.93
C LYS A 25 12.25 0.49 -6.08
N ARG A 26 10.98 0.10 -6.24
CA ARG A 26 9.85 1.03 -6.29
C ARG A 26 9.17 1.10 -4.93
N PHE A 27 8.89 2.31 -4.47
CA PHE A 27 8.20 2.57 -3.21
C PHE A 27 6.77 3.03 -3.48
N SER A 28 5.90 2.83 -2.50
CA SER A 28 4.50 3.22 -2.56
C SER A 28 4.13 3.94 -1.27
N THR A 29 3.43 5.06 -1.40
CA THR A 29 2.93 5.88 -0.28
C THR A 29 1.43 5.68 -0.04
N GLU A 30 0.87 4.59 -0.57
CA GLU A 30 -0.54 4.26 -0.40
C GLU A 30 -0.89 3.97 1.07
N LYS A 31 -2.13 4.27 1.46
CA LYS A 31 -2.67 3.90 2.78
C LYS A 31 -2.70 2.38 2.92
N PHE A 32 -2.60 1.88 4.15
CA PHE A 32 -2.55 0.44 4.46
C PHE A 32 -1.36 -0.32 3.83
N ASN A 33 -0.24 0.37 3.54
CA ASN A 33 1.03 -0.25 3.16
C ASN A 33 2.11 0.00 4.23
N LEU A 34 2.17 -0.90 5.21
CA LEU A 34 3.08 -0.80 6.37
C LEU A 34 4.57 -0.74 5.98
N LYS A 35 4.96 -1.37 4.87
CA LYS A 35 6.36 -1.44 4.43
C LYS A 35 6.75 -0.34 3.44
N LYS A 36 5.77 0.42 2.92
CA LYS A 36 5.94 1.40 1.84
C LYS A 36 6.62 0.84 0.57
N VAL A 37 6.49 -0.45 0.31
CA VAL A 37 7.07 -1.13 -0.86
C VAL A 37 5.97 -1.39 -1.88
N ASN A 38 6.27 -1.13 -3.16
CA ASN A 38 5.36 -1.50 -4.25
C ASN A 38 5.41 -3.02 -4.48
N SER A 39 4.54 -3.76 -3.80
CA SER A 39 4.45 -5.22 -3.86
C SER A 39 3.00 -5.66 -3.65
N PRO A 40 2.52 -6.70 -4.36
CA PRO A 40 1.13 -7.15 -4.26
C PRO A 40 0.76 -7.50 -2.81
N LYS A 41 1.68 -8.11 -2.06
CA LYS A 41 1.47 -8.49 -0.65
C LYS A 41 1.18 -7.32 0.29
N TYR A 42 1.69 -6.12 0.00
CA TYR A 42 1.59 -4.96 0.91
C TYR A 42 0.71 -3.84 0.35
N SER A 43 0.14 -4.00 -0.84
CA SER A 43 -0.70 -2.97 -1.46
C SER A 43 -2.09 -2.98 -0.81
N GLY A 44 -2.43 -1.89 -0.13
CA GLY A 44 -3.78 -1.66 0.43
C GLY A 44 -4.84 -1.36 -0.63
N LEU A 45 -4.42 -0.99 -1.84
CA LEU A 45 -5.30 -0.75 -2.98
C LEU A 45 -5.78 -2.05 -3.61
N ALA A 46 -4.90 -3.05 -3.73
CA ALA A 46 -5.23 -4.33 -4.34
C ALA A 46 -5.88 -5.31 -3.35
N ASN A 47 -5.37 -5.40 -2.12
CA ASN A 47 -5.85 -6.38 -1.14
C ASN A 47 -7.13 -5.91 -0.45
N LYS A 48 -8.06 -6.85 -0.25
CA LYS A 48 -9.28 -6.64 0.56
C LYS A 48 -8.97 -6.47 2.05
N HIS A 49 -8.12 -7.35 2.57
CA HIS A 49 -7.69 -7.30 3.96
C HIS A 49 -6.38 -6.55 4.10
N ALA A 50 -6.39 -5.45 4.85
CA ALA A 50 -5.19 -4.66 5.08
C ALA A 50 -5.24 -3.94 6.44
N LEU A 51 -4.07 -3.66 7.00
CA LEU A 51 -3.89 -2.97 8.27
C LEU A 51 -3.07 -1.71 8.06
N ASP A 52 -3.45 -0.63 8.74
CA ASP A 52 -2.68 0.61 8.82
C ASP A 52 -2.49 1.01 10.28
N VAL A 53 -1.35 1.63 10.55
CA VAL A 53 -0.98 2.06 11.90
C VAL A 53 -0.52 3.51 11.83
N SER A 54 -1.21 4.37 12.57
CA SER A 54 -0.91 5.79 12.65
C SER A 54 -0.79 6.25 14.10
N ALA A 55 0.04 7.29 14.32
CA ALA A 55 0.15 7.91 15.63
C ALA A 55 -1.06 8.82 15.87
N GLY A 56 -1.81 8.56 16.93
CA GLY A 56 -2.89 9.41 17.41
C GLY A 56 -2.41 10.38 18.50
N ALA A 57 -3.21 11.40 18.79
CA ALA A 57 -2.88 12.43 19.79
C ALA A 57 -2.61 11.86 21.21
N LYS A 58 -3.19 10.70 21.54
CA LYS A 58 -2.97 9.98 22.80
C LYS A 58 -2.90 8.46 22.60
N GLY A 59 -2.07 8.00 21.67
CA GLY A 59 -1.81 6.57 21.48
C GLY A 59 -1.59 6.15 20.04
N VAL A 60 -1.80 4.86 19.76
CA VAL A 60 -1.67 4.28 18.42
C VAL A 60 -3.05 3.97 17.87
N VAL A 61 -3.34 4.48 16.66
CA VAL A 61 -4.58 4.20 15.94
C VAL A 61 -4.30 3.11 14.92
N VAL A 62 -4.99 1.98 15.09
CA VAL A 62 -4.95 0.86 14.13
C VAL A 62 -6.20 0.92 13.27
N SER A 63 -6.04 1.03 11.96
CA SER A 63 -7.13 1.00 10.99
C SER A 63 -7.12 -0.35 10.28
N THR A 64 -8.28 -1.00 10.23
CA THR A 64 -8.44 -2.30 9.57
C THR A 64 -9.37 -2.17 8.38
N LYS A 65 -8.95 -2.69 7.23
CA LYS A 65 -9.80 -2.86 6.04
C LYS A 65 -10.27 -4.31 6.00
N ASN A 66 -11.58 -4.53 6.04
CA ASN A 66 -12.20 -5.85 6.15
C ASN A 66 -13.16 -6.20 5.00
N GLU A 67 -13.09 -5.47 3.87
CA GLU A 67 -13.92 -5.69 2.67
C GLU A 67 -13.09 -5.89 1.41
#